data_AF-A0A1H1KCJ7-F1
#
_entry.id   AF-A0A1H1KCJ7-F1
#
_cell.length_a   1.000
_cell.length_b   1.000
_cell.length_c   1.000
_cell.angle_alpha   90.00
_cell.angle_beta   90.00
_cell.angle_gamma   90.00
#
_symmetry.space_group_name_H-M   'P 1'
#
loop_
_entity.id
_entity.type
_entity.pdbx_description
1 polymer ?
#
loop_
_entity_poly.entity_id
_entity_poly.type
_entity_poly.pdbx_seq_one_letter_code
_entity_poly.pdbx_strand_id
1 'polypeptide(L)'
;MNTYSRPALIALLGASSVASAYGQPSMQSYDPSAPKARAQVIAELNEWFAAGFNPQEWYYYPENALSAGRLVAQRRAETAPIQQ
;
A
#
# COMPACT_ATOMS: atom_id res chain seq x y z
N MET A 1 6.84 39.48 -23.23
CA MET A 1 5.50 38.88 -23.05
C MET A 1 5.60 37.41 -23.42
N ASN A 2 5.73 36.52 -22.44
CA ASN A 2 5.75 35.07 -22.69
C ASN A 2 4.43 34.49 -22.20
N THR A 3 3.48 34.31 -23.12
CA THR A 3 2.21 33.63 -22.86
C THR A 3 2.43 32.12 -22.99
N TYR A 4 2.64 31.45 -21.86
CA TYR A 4 2.61 30.00 -21.83
C TYR A 4 1.16 29.51 -21.95
N SER A 5 0.93 28.74 -23.00
CA SER A 5 -0.38 28.25 -23.42
C SER A 5 -0.98 27.32 -22.36
N ARG A 6 -2.01 27.83 -21.66
CA ARG A 6 -2.83 27.11 -20.68
C ARG A 6 -3.59 25.86 -21.20
N PRO A 7 -3.84 25.62 -22.52
CA PRO A 7 -4.54 24.39 -22.91
C PRO A 7 -3.68 23.11 -22.85
N ALA A 8 -2.35 23.23 -22.80
CA ALA A 8 -1.48 22.04 -22.72
C ALA A 8 -1.57 21.31 -21.36
N LEU A 9 -1.94 22.03 -20.30
CA LEU A 9 -2.03 21.46 -18.95
C LEU A 9 -3.28 20.58 -18.79
N ILE A 10 -4.36 20.86 -19.53
CA ILE A 10 -5.66 20.19 -19.35
C ILE A 10 -5.70 18.83 -20.09
N ALA A 11 -4.92 18.68 -21.17
CA ALA A 11 -4.85 17.42 -21.91
C ALA A 11 -4.12 16.29 -21.15
N LEU A 12 -3.30 16.61 -20.14
CA LEU A 12 -2.54 15.62 -19.38
C LEU A 12 -3.34 15.00 -18.20
N LEU A 13 -4.51 15.54 -17.87
CA LEU A 13 -5.31 15.13 -16.69
C LEU A 13 -6.48 14.17 -17.04
N GLY A 14 -6.63 13.78 -18.31
CA GLY A 14 -7.90 13.23 -18.82
C GLY A 14 -8.00 11.71 -19.02
N ALA A 15 -7.01 10.89 -18.65
CA ALA A 15 -7.08 9.45 -18.92
C ALA A 15 -6.42 8.58 -17.84
N SER A 16 -7.10 8.45 -16.70
CA SER A 16 -6.79 7.40 -15.73
C SER A 16 -8.07 6.82 -15.14
N SER A 17 -9.08 6.57 -15.97
CA SER A 17 -10.18 5.68 -15.60
C SER A 17 -9.69 4.24 -15.70
N VAL A 18 -8.89 3.81 -14.73
CA VAL A 18 -8.57 2.39 -14.56
C VAL A 18 -9.81 1.74 -13.97
N ALA A 19 -10.49 0.93 -14.78
CA ALA A 19 -11.53 0.03 -14.31
C ALA A 19 -10.90 -1.00 -13.37
N SER A 20 -10.78 -0.66 -12.09
CA SER A 20 -10.36 -1.58 -11.02
C SER A 20 -11.52 -2.50 -10.65
N ALA A 21 -11.83 -3.45 -11.54
CA ALA A 21 -12.67 -4.61 -11.23
C ALA A 21 -11.89 -5.73 -10.49
N TYR A 22 -10.73 -5.38 -9.92
CA TYR A 22 -10.02 -6.19 -8.94
C TYR A 22 -10.01 -5.38 -7.66
N GLY A 23 -10.79 -5.86 -6.67
CA GLY A 23 -10.99 -5.31 -5.33
C GLY A 23 -10.35 -3.96 -5.09
N GLN A 24 -11.14 -2.89 -5.18
CA GLN A 24 -10.75 -1.61 -4.61
C GLN A 24 -10.14 -1.91 -3.23
N PRO A 25 -8.94 -1.40 -2.89
CA PRO A 25 -8.52 -1.34 -1.50
C PRO A 25 -9.57 -0.46 -0.85
N SER A 26 -10.60 -1.12 -0.35
CA SER A 26 -11.64 -0.46 0.39
C SER A 26 -10.91 0.31 1.46
N MET A 27 -11.19 1.60 1.58
CA MET A 27 -10.97 2.37 2.80
C MET A 27 -11.82 1.79 3.97
N GLN A 28 -12.03 0.48 3.98
CA GLN A 28 -12.60 -0.27 5.08
C GLN A 28 -11.56 -0.23 6.18
N SER A 29 -12.04 0.09 7.37
CA SER A 29 -11.35 -0.17 8.62
C SER A 29 -10.64 -1.52 8.53
N TYR A 30 -9.34 -1.54 8.82
CA TYR A 30 -8.55 -2.78 8.83
C TYR A 30 -9.12 -3.70 9.91
N ASP A 31 -10.02 -4.60 9.52
CA ASP A 31 -10.49 -5.68 10.39
C ASP A 31 -9.54 -6.86 10.21
N PRO A 32 -8.68 -7.16 11.21
CA PRO A 32 -7.76 -8.29 11.14
C PRO A 32 -8.50 -9.65 11.07
N SER A 33 -9.79 -9.68 11.41
CA SER A 33 -10.63 -10.89 11.40
C SER A 33 -11.40 -11.08 10.09
N ALA A 34 -11.43 -10.08 9.20
CA ALA A 34 -12.15 -10.18 7.95
C ALA A 34 -11.42 -11.13 6.97
N PRO A 35 -12.16 -11.98 6.22
CA PRO A 35 -11.57 -12.81 5.18
C PRO A 35 -10.85 -11.96 4.12
N LYS A 36 -9.60 -12.33 3.80
CA LYS A 36 -8.78 -11.61 2.81
C LYS A 36 -8.85 -12.28 1.45
N ALA A 37 -8.96 -11.48 0.40
CA ALA A 37 -8.78 -11.97 -0.96
C ALA A 37 -7.30 -12.34 -1.20
N ARG A 38 -7.04 -13.31 -2.10
CA ARG A 38 -5.67 -13.72 -2.45
C ARG A 38 -4.78 -12.55 -2.85
N ALA A 39 -5.32 -11.60 -3.63
CA ALA A 39 -4.59 -10.41 -4.05
C ALA A 39 -4.17 -9.53 -2.87
N GLN A 40 -5.02 -9.40 -1.85
CA GLN A 40 -4.73 -8.65 -0.62
C GLN A 40 -3.63 -9.34 0.18
N VAL A 41 -3.69 -10.67 0.33
CA VAL A 41 -2.63 -11.45 1.01
C VAL A 41 -1.27 -11.26 0.33
N ILE A 42 -1.22 -11.30 -1.00
CA ILE A 42 0.02 -11.09 -1.76
C ILE A 42 0.55 -9.67 -1.57
N ALA A 43 -0.33 -8.66 -1.64
CA ALA A 43 0.05 -7.28 -1.43
C ALA A 43 0.62 -7.05 -0.03
N GLU A 44 -0.04 -7.58 1.00
CA GLU A 44 0.45 -7.52 2.38
C GLU A 44 1.78 -8.26 2.52
N LEU A 45 1.93 -9.46 1.96
CA LEU A 45 3.20 -10.19 2.05
C LEU A 45 4.36 -9.44 1.38
N ASN A 46 4.12 -8.80 0.24
CA ASN A 46 5.12 -7.96 -0.41
C ASN A 46 5.52 -6.75 0.44
N GLU A 47 4.59 -6.18 1.22
CA GLU A 47 4.89 -5.11 2.17
C GLU A 47 5.87 -5.58 3.26
N TRP A 48 5.72 -6.81 3.74
CA TRP A 48 6.62 -7.43 4.71
C TRP A 48 8.01 -7.69 4.12
N PHE A 49 8.09 -8.18 2.87
CA PHE A 49 9.37 -8.34 2.17
C PHE A 49 10.07 -6.99 1.97
N ALA A 50 9.33 -5.94 1.59
CA ALA A 50 9.86 -4.58 1.50
C ALA A 50 10.22 -3.97 2.89
N ALA A 51 9.77 -4.57 3.98
CA ALA A 51 10.17 -4.24 5.35
C ALA A 51 11.36 -5.07 5.86
N GLY A 52 11.92 -5.97 5.03
CA GLY A 52 13.08 -6.78 5.37
C GLY A 52 12.74 -8.16 5.96
N PHE A 53 11.47 -8.57 5.97
CA PHE A 53 11.13 -9.95 6.31
C PHE A 53 11.75 -10.90 5.28
N ASN A 54 12.49 -11.91 5.73
CA ASN A 54 13.04 -12.94 4.87
C ASN A 54 12.74 -14.33 5.46
N PRO A 55 11.91 -15.16 4.80
CA PRO A 55 11.54 -16.47 5.30
C PRO A 55 12.69 -17.48 5.27
N GLN A 56 13.75 -17.24 4.49
CA GLN A 56 14.94 -18.10 4.47
C GLN A 56 15.83 -17.87 5.70
N GLU A 57 15.74 -16.70 6.33
CA GLU A 57 16.51 -16.32 7.53
C GLU A 57 15.82 -16.82 8.82
N TRP A 58 15.25 -18.04 8.78
CA TRP A 58 14.50 -18.63 9.89
C TRP A 58 15.36 -18.78 11.16
N TYR A 59 16.68 -18.86 11.02
CA TYR A 59 17.62 -18.90 12.13
C TYR A 59 17.56 -17.63 13.00
N TYR A 60 17.23 -16.48 12.41
CA TYR A 60 17.03 -15.20 13.11
C TYR A 60 15.56 -14.95 13.46
N TYR A 61 14.75 -16.00 13.53
CA TYR A 61 13.41 -15.91 14.07
C TYR A 61 13.48 -15.92 15.61
N PRO A 62 12.74 -15.02 16.31
CA PRO A 62 11.67 -14.15 15.79
C PRO A 62 12.12 -12.74 15.34
N GLU A 63 13.38 -12.37 15.51
CA GLU A 63 13.87 -11.00 15.30
C GLU A 63 13.60 -10.47 13.88
N ASN A 64 13.74 -11.31 12.85
CA ASN A 64 13.46 -10.93 11.45
C ASN A 64 11.99 -10.50 11.24
N ALA A 65 11.06 -11.14 11.94
CA ALA A 65 9.63 -10.94 11.77
C ALA A 65 9.16 -9.78 12.63
N LEU A 66 9.70 -9.67 13.85
CA LEU A 66 9.42 -8.56 14.75
C LEU A 66 9.94 -7.23 14.18
N SER A 67 11.14 -7.20 13.61
CA SER A 67 11.70 -5.99 12.99
C SER A 67 10.87 -5.53 11.80
N ALA A 68 10.57 -6.42 10.85
CA ALA A 68 9.72 -6.13 9.71
C ALA A 68 8.29 -5.73 10.13
N GLY A 69 7.69 -6.45 11.08
CA GLY A 69 6.34 -6.17 11.58
C GLY A 69 6.21 -4.78 12.21
N ARG A 70 7.22 -4.32 12.98
CA ARG A 70 7.23 -2.95 13.51
C ARG A 70 7.22 -1.91 12.40
N LEU A 71 8.02 -2.10 11.35
CA LEU A 71 8.10 -1.15 10.24
C LEU A 71 6.81 -1.13 9.41
N VAL A 72 6.21 -2.29 9.15
CA VAL A 72 4.89 -2.40 8.52
C VAL A 72 3.83 -1.67 9.33
N ALA A 73 3.79 -1.88 10.65
CA ALA A 73 2.83 -1.20 11.52
C ALA A 73 3.01 0.32 11.51
N GLN A 74 4.25 0.82 11.52
CA GLN A 74 4.56 2.25 11.41
C GLN A 74 4.06 2.84 10.09
N ARG A 75 4.39 2.22 8.94
CA ARG A 75 3.95 2.67 7.61
C ARG A 75 2.42 2.72 7.49
N ARG A 76 1.73 1.73 8.05
CA ARG A 76 0.25 1.70 8.07
C ARG A 76 -0.33 2.79 8.95
N ALA A 77 0.29 3.09 10.09
CA ALA A 77 -0.12 4.19 10.96
C ALA A 77 0.07 5.56 10.28
N GLU A 78 1.14 5.75 9.51
CA GLU A 78 1.39 6.98 8.73
C GLU A 78 0.40 7.17 7.58
N THR A 79 -0.07 6.08 6.99
CA THR A 79 -1.00 6.10 5.85
C THR A 79 -2.48 6.09 6.29
N ALA A 80 -2.75 5.85 7.58
CA ALA A 80 -4.11 5.86 8.10
C ALA A 80 -4.69 7.28 8.03
N PRO A 81 -5.89 7.47 7.45
CA PRO A 81 -6.51 8.79 7.43
C PRO A 81 -6.75 9.24 8.88
N ILE A 82 -6.31 10.46 9.20
CA ILE A 82 -6.62 11.12 10.45
C ILE A 82 -8.14 11.31 10.47
N GLN A 83 -8.85 10.51 11.27
CA GLN A 83 -10.27 10.74 11.54
C GLN A 83 -10.37 12.01 12.39
N GLN A 84 -10.72 13.14 11.76
CA GLN A 84 -11.16 14.37 12.42
C GLN A 84 -12.68 14.43 12.44
#